data_AF-A0A966RNT3-F1
#
_entry.id   AF-A0A966RNT3-F1
#
_cell.length_a   1.000
_cell.length_b   1.000
_cell.length_c   1.000
_cell.angle_alpha   90.00
_cell.angle_beta   90.00
_cell.angle_gamma   90.00
#
_symmetry.space_group_name_H-M   'P 1'
#
loop_
_entity.id
_entity.type
_entity.pdbx_description
1 polymer ?
#
loop_
_entity_poly.entity_id
_entity_poly.type
_entity_poly.pdbx_seq_one_letter_code
_entity_poly.pdbx_strand_id
1 'polypeptide(L)'
;LVQGRPLPSFAKEIACENWAQYFLKWVISHPAITCVIPATSNPVHQAQNIGALRGHLPDKGLRSRMLKRMESILGFDKLQETPPYPGKSYQGLIRRAINARTAVAR
;
A
#
# COMPACT_ATOMS: atom_id res chain seq x y z
N LEU A 1 1.67 8.98 4.58
CA LEU A 1 1.55 8.19 5.82
C LEU A 1 2.89 7.59 6.30
N VAL A 2 3.56 6.75 5.50
CA VAL A 2 4.76 5.99 5.94
C VAL A 2 6.13 6.53 5.49
N GLN A 3 6.14 7.63 4.74
CA GLN A 3 7.39 8.26 4.29
C GLN A 3 8.29 8.62 5.49
N GLY A 4 9.58 8.27 5.39
CA GLY A 4 10.57 8.50 6.45
C GLY A 4 10.41 7.63 7.70
N ARG A 5 9.38 6.77 7.78
CA ARG A 5 9.16 5.89 8.91
C ARG A 5 9.87 4.54 8.71
N PRO A 6 10.57 4.01 9.73
CA PRO A 6 11.14 2.68 9.63
C PRO A 6 10.05 1.61 9.58
N LEU A 7 10.35 0.49 8.94
CA LEU A 7 9.54 -0.71 9.05
C LEU A 7 9.50 -1.19 10.50
N PRO A 8 8.39 -1.80 10.96
CA PRO A 8 8.40 -2.49 12.23
C PRO A 8 9.41 -3.65 12.19
N SER A 9 10.09 -3.93 13.31
CA SER A 9 11.13 -4.96 13.39
C SER A 9 10.66 -6.34 12.91
N PHE A 10 9.41 -6.70 13.22
CA PHE A 10 8.80 -7.96 12.81
C PHE A 10 8.58 -8.11 11.29
N ALA A 11 8.68 -7.03 10.52
CA ALA A 11 8.59 -7.13 9.05
C ALA A 11 9.67 -8.06 8.47
N LYS A 12 10.81 -8.19 9.16
CA LYS A 12 11.89 -9.11 8.78
C LYS A 12 11.49 -10.58 8.86
N GLU A 13 10.51 -10.95 9.69
CA GLU A 13 9.98 -12.32 9.80
C GLU A 13 9.42 -12.82 8.44
N ILE A 14 8.96 -11.90 7.59
CA ILE A 14 8.45 -12.16 6.23
C ILE A 14 9.34 -11.56 5.13
N ALA A 15 10.62 -11.32 5.44
CA ALA A 15 11.62 -10.78 4.53
C ALA A 15 11.25 -9.43 3.89
N CYS A 16 10.49 -8.59 4.58
CA CYS A 16 10.23 -7.22 4.13
C CYS A 16 11.41 -6.30 4.45
N GLU A 17 11.89 -5.60 3.43
CA GLU A 17 12.96 -4.59 3.51
C GLU A 17 12.43 -3.17 3.27
N ASN A 18 11.24 -3.03 2.70
CA ASN A 18 10.59 -1.75 2.44
C ASN A 18 9.05 -1.84 2.58
N TRP A 19 8.40 -0.67 2.63
CA TRP A 19 6.96 -0.56 2.81
C TRP A 19 6.14 -1.13 1.64
N ALA A 20 6.65 -1.10 0.40
CA ALA A 20 5.95 -1.68 -0.74
C ALA A 20 5.77 -3.20 -0.56
N GLN A 21 6.84 -3.90 -0.17
CA GLN A 21 6.78 -5.33 0.16
C GLN A 21 5.82 -5.61 1.31
N TYR A 22 5.85 -4.78 2.37
CA TYR A 22 4.95 -4.90 3.51
C TYR A 22 3.47 -4.83 3.09
N PHE A 23 3.09 -3.84 2.28
CA PHE A 23 1.70 -3.70 1.84
C PHE A 23 1.29 -4.80 0.87
N LEU A 24 2.13 -5.13 -0.12
CA LEU A 24 1.79 -6.15 -1.10
C LEU A 24 1.64 -7.53 -0.46
N LYS A 25 2.52 -7.89 0.47
CA LYS A 25 2.40 -9.15 1.24
C LYS A 25 1.15 -9.18 2.10
N TRP A 26 0.75 -8.06 2.69
CA TRP A 26 -0.51 -7.98 3.44
C TRP A 26 -1.73 -8.28 2.55
N VAL A 27 -1.77 -7.71 1.34
CA VAL A 27 -2.89 -7.91 0.39
C VAL A 27 -2.88 -9.33 -0.18
N ILE A 28 -1.76 -9.77 -0.78
CA ILE A 28 -1.70 -11.04 -1.52
C ILE A 28 -1.87 -12.28 -0.63
N SER A 29 -1.64 -12.14 0.68
CA SER A 29 -1.78 -13.26 1.63
C SER A 29 -3.22 -13.49 2.11
N HIS A 30 -4.15 -12.59 1.78
CA HIS A 30 -5.55 -12.78 2.12
C HIS A 30 -6.13 -13.91 1.24
N PRO A 31 -6.79 -14.94 1.80
CA PRO A 31 -7.20 -16.13 1.05
C PRO A 31 -8.22 -15.86 -0.07
N ALA A 32 -8.98 -14.76 0.02
CA ALA A 32 -9.90 -14.33 -1.04
C ALA A 32 -9.23 -13.58 -2.20
N ILE A 33 -7.94 -13.26 -2.11
CA ILE A 33 -7.21 -12.52 -3.15
C ILE A 33 -6.48 -13.53 -4.04
N THR A 34 -6.78 -13.50 -5.33
CA THR A 34 -6.18 -14.38 -6.35
C THR A 34 -5.04 -13.72 -7.11
N CYS A 35 -5.05 -12.39 -7.22
CA CYS A 35 -4.06 -11.63 -7.96
C CYS A 35 -3.88 -10.24 -7.35
N VAL A 36 -2.64 -9.73 -7.37
CA VAL A 36 -2.31 -8.34 -7.05
C VAL A 36 -1.54 -7.76 -8.22
N ILE A 37 -1.96 -6.59 -8.71
CA ILE A 37 -1.44 -5.97 -9.93
C ILE A 37 -0.85 -4.59 -9.60
N PRO A 38 0.35 -4.52 -9.00
CA PRO A 38 0.95 -3.24 -8.66
C PRO A 38 1.61 -2.61 -9.89
N ALA A 39 1.21 -1.38 -10.23
CA ALA A 39 1.75 -0.63 -11.35
C ALA A 39 2.71 0.48 -10.89
N THR A 40 3.81 0.66 -11.61
CA THR A 40 4.77 1.75 -11.39
C THR A 40 5.58 2.00 -12.66
N SER A 41 5.95 3.25 -12.92
CA SER A 41 6.96 3.62 -13.93
C SER A 41 8.35 3.83 -13.33
N ASN A 42 8.48 3.77 -12.00
CA ASN A 42 9.74 3.90 -11.30
C ASN A 42 10.40 2.51 -11.14
N PRO A 43 11.61 2.29 -11.69
CA PRO A 43 12.29 0.99 -11.63
C PRO A 43 12.66 0.56 -10.20
N VAL A 44 12.93 1.50 -9.30
CA VAL A 44 13.20 1.20 -7.89
C VAL A 44 11.94 0.61 -7.23
N HIS A 45 10.78 1.23 -7.44
CA HIS A 45 9.52 0.68 -6.94
C HIS A 45 9.19 -0.66 -7.60
N GLN A 46 9.55 -0.86 -8.87
CA GLN A 46 9.34 -2.13 -9.56
C GLN A 46 10.14 -3.26 -8.89
N ALA A 47 11.43 -3.02 -8.60
CA ALA A 47 12.25 -3.98 -7.87
C ALA A 47 11.66 -4.30 -6.48
N GLN A 48 11.16 -3.27 -5.77
CA GLN A 48 10.48 -3.47 -4.49
C GLN A 48 9.21 -4.31 -4.62
N ASN A 49 8.37 -4.05 -5.63
CA ASN A 49 7.15 -4.81 -5.90
C ASN A 49 7.45 -6.29 -6.17
N ILE A 50 8.45 -6.57 -7.00
CA ILE A 50 8.89 -7.95 -7.27
C ILE A 50 9.46 -8.61 -6.02
N GLY A 51 10.17 -7.86 -5.18
CA GLY A 51 10.68 -8.36 -3.90
C GLY A 51 9.59 -8.87 -2.95
N ALA A 52 8.33 -8.42 -3.10
CA ALA A 52 7.21 -8.91 -2.27
C ALA A 52 6.93 -10.40 -2.47
N LEU A 53 7.37 -10.97 -3.60
CA LEU A 53 7.24 -12.38 -3.95
C LEU A 53 8.28 -13.28 -3.26
N ARG A 54 9.21 -12.73 -2.48
CA ARG A 54 10.27 -13.48 -1.78
C ARG A 54 9.93 -13.70 -0.31
N GLY A 55 10.34 -14.84 0.25
CA GLY A 55 10.04 -15.21 1.63
C GLY A 55 8.56 -15.55 1.87
N HIS A 56 8.21 -15.90 3.11
CA HIS A 56 6.87 -16.35 3.46
C HIS A 56 5.83 -15.21 3.38
N LEU A 57 4.57 -15.60 3.17
CA LEU A 57 3.42 -14.69 3.25
C LEU A 57 2.88 -14.66 4.68
N PRO A 58 2.37 -13.50 5.15
CA PRO A 58 1.82 -13.41 6.50
C PRO A 58 0.50 -14.18 6.60
N ASP A 59 0.34 -14.94 7.68
CA ASP A 59 -0.94 -15.57 8.02
C ASP A 59 -1.96 -14.53 8.56
N LYS A 60 -3.13 -15.01 9.00
CA LYS A 60 -4.18 -14.14 9.57
C LYS A 60 -3.70 -13.37 10.81
N GLY A 61 -2.91 -14.01 11.68
CA GLY A 61 -2.40 -13.41 12.90
C GLY A 61 -1.40 -12.31 12.60
N LEU A 62 -0.44 -12.58 11.72
CA LEU A 62 0.56 -11.62 11.30
C LEU A 62 -0.07 -10.46 10.51
N ARG A 63 -1.06 -10.72 9.63
CA ARG A 63 -1.83 -9.63 8.98
C ARG A 63 -2.54 -8.72 9.99
N SER A 64 -3.06 -9.28 11.08
CA SER A 64 -3.71 -8.51 12.14
C SER A 64 -2.68 -7.65 12.90
N ARG A 65 -1.50 -8.20 13.20
CA ARG A 65 -0.37 -7.45 13.78
C ARG A 65 0.10 -6.33 12.84
N MET A 66 0.12 -6.61 11.54
CA MET A 66 0.49 -5.62 10.53
C MET A 66 -0.50 -4.44 10.47
N LEU A 67 -1.80 -4.72 10.58
CA LEU A 67 -2.85 -3.71 10.67
C LEU A 67 -2.72 -2.86 11.93
N LYS A 68 -2.55 -3.49 13.10
CA LYS A 68 -2.33 -2.77 14.38
C LYS A 68 -1.15 -1.80 14.32
N ARG A 69 -0.08 -2.19 13.62
CA ARG A 69 1.06 -1.29 13.39
C ARG A 69 0.69 -0.07 12.55
N MET A 70 -0.19 -0.23 11.56
CA MET A 70 -0.67 0.88 10.73
C MET A 70 -1.61 1.80 11.51
N GLU A 71 -2.51 1.22 12.32
CA GLU A 71 -3.42 1.95 13.20
C GLU A 71 -2.68 2.84 14.22
N SER A 72 -1.47 2.45 14.63
CA SER A 72 -0.65 3.29 15.53
C SER A 72 0.06 4.46 14.84
N ILE A 73 -0.03 4.60 13.52
CA ILE A 73 0.57 5.72 12.79
C ILE A 73 -0.40 6.90 12.78
N LEU A 74 0.03 8.04 13.33
CA LEU A 74 -0.71 9.29 13.26
C LEU A 74 -1.17 9.60 11.83
N GLY A 75 -2.48 9.80 11.65
CA GLY A 75 -3.13 10.08 10.38
C GLY A 75 -3.66 8.85 9.63
N PHE A 76 -3.51 7.64 10.18
CA PHE A 76 -4.14 6.44 9.60
C PHE A 76 -5.67 6.48 9.70
N ASP A 77 -6.20 7.06 10.78
CA ASP A 77 -7.63 7.32 11.02
C ASP A 77 -8.26 8.19 9.92
N LYS A 78 -7.48 9.07 9.31
CA LYS A 78 -7.92 10.01 8.26
C LYS A 78 -7.58 9.55 6.85
N LEU A 79 -7.16 8.30 6.67
CA LEU A 79 -6.69 7.82 5.36
C LEU A 79 -7.77 7.94 4.28
N GLN A 80 -9.04 7.75 4.65
CA GLN A 80 -10.18 7.86 3.74
C GLN A 80 -10.48 9.31 3.30
N GLU A 81 -10.02 10.30 4.05
CA GLU A 81 -10.17 11.73 3.72
C GLU A 81 -9.10 12.19 2.73
N THR A 82 -8.04 11.39 2.54
CA THR A 82 -6.91 11.76 1.69
C THR A 82 -7.29 11.66 0.21
N PRO A 83 -7.04 12.70 -0.61
CA PRO A 83 -7.36 12.65 -2.02
C PRO A 83 -6.61 11.51 -2.72
N PRO A 84 -7.24 10.84 -3.71
CA PRO A 84 -6.55 9.82 -4.49
C PRO A 84 -5.37 10.46 -5.24
N TYR A 85 -4.18 9.90 -5.05
CA TYR A 85 -2.89 10.37 -5.58
C TYR A 85 -2.52 11.83 -5.20
N PRO A 86 -2.22 12.10 -3.91
CA PRO A 86 -1.86 13.45 -3.46
C PRO A 86 -0.66 14.02 -4.22
N GLY A 87 -0.77 15.26 -4.69
CA GLY A 87 0.30 15.96 -5.41
C GLY A 87 0.54 15.46 -6.84
N LYS A 88 -0.29 14.55 -7.37
CA LYS A 88 -0.24 14.14 -8.78
C LYS A 88 -1.32 14.84 -9.57
N SER A 89 -0.92 15.43 -10.70
CA SER A 89 -1.82 15.94 -11.73
C SER A 89 -1.74 15.04 -12.95
N TYR A 90 -2.88 14.59 -13.43
CA TYR A 90 -3.00 13.79 -14.65
C TYR A 90 -3.68 14.63 -15.73
N GLN A 91 -3.34 14.39 -17.00
CA GLN A 91 -3.97 15.05 -18.13
C GLN A 91 -5.05 14.16 -18.78
N GLY A 92 -5.86 14.74 -19.67
CA GLY A 92 -6.81 14.01 -20.51
C GLY A 92 -7.95 13.33 -19.73
N LEU A 93 -8.28 12.10 -20.13
CA LEU A 93 -9.43 11.34 -19.60
C LEU A 93 -9.34 11.10 -18.09
N ILE A 94 -8.13 10.90 -17.55
CA ILE A 94 -7.92 10.68 -16.12
C ILE A 94 -8.29 11.93 -15.32
N ARG A 95 -7.95 13.14 -15.81
CA ARG A 95 -8.34 14.40 -15.16
C ARG A 95 -9.86 14.54 -15.08
N ARG A 96 -10.55 14.22 -16.18
CA ARG A 96 -12.02 14.28 -16.26
C ARG A 96 -12.67 13.32 -15.27
N ALA A 97 -12.16 12.09 -15.18
CA ALA A 97 -12.65 11.07 -14.26
C ALA A 97 -12.44 11.44 -12.78
N ILE A 98 -11.27 12.00 -12.44
CA ILE A 98 -10.99 12.49 -11.08
C ILE A 98 -11.97 13.61 -10.71
N ASN A 99 -12.14 14.61 -11.57
CA ASN A 99 -13.06 15.73 -11.32
C ASN A 99 -14.52 15.28 -11.16
N ALA A 100 -14.98 14.32 -11.99
CA ALA A 100 -16.33 13.78 -11.90
C ALA A 100 -16.59 13.09 -10.55
N ARG A 101 -15.60 12.33 -10.03
CA ARG A 101 -15.70 11.71 -8.70
C ARG A 101 -15.75 12.73 -7.57
N THR A 102 -14.97 13.81 -7.66
CA THR A 102 -14.98 14.88 -6.64
C THR A 102 -16.31 15.65 -6.64
N ALA A 103 -16.98 15.78 -7.78
CA ALA A 103 -18.28 16.43 -7.89
C ALA A 103 -19.43 15.62 -7.27
N VAL A 104 -19.34 14.29 -7.28
CA VAL A 104 -20.36 13.38 -6.70
C VAL A 104 -20.19 13.21 -5.18
N ALA A 105 -19.02 13.53 -4.64
CA ALA A 105 -18.72 13.47 -3.21
C ALA A 105 -19.03 14.78 -2.44
N ARG A 106 -19.70 15.75 -3.09
CA ARG A 106 -20.23 16.99 -2.50
C ARG A 106 -21.74 16.96 -2.52
#